data_AF-A0A8R7K3A2-F1
#
_entry.id   AF-A0A8R7K3A2-F1
#
_cell.length_a   1.000
_cell.length_b   1.000
_cell.length_c   1.000
_cell.angle_alpha   90.00
_cell.angle_beta   90.00
_cell.angle_gamma   90.00
#
_symmetry.space_group_name_H-M   'P 1'
#
loop_
_entity.id
_entity.type
_entity.pdbx_description
1 polymer ?
#
loop_
_entity_poly.entity_id
_entity_poly.type
_entity_poly.pdbx_seq_one_letter_code
_entity_poly.pdbx_strand_id
1 'polypeptide(L)'
;MNGSDWGDDRPFDSRGSSSWPAHAGKFLRFHLCKENKDTQDALGVIGKMLGLQSRSFGFSGTKDKRAVTTQQVTVFKVPANKIAALNKRLYGIKVGNFCYVKEGLGLGQLMGNRFTITLRGVVAESEDMIKAAVDGLGKNGFINYYGLQRFGSGSVPTHRIGAALLRGEWKNAVNLVLDPREGERDDIKEVREHYKQHGDIDMALRNFPRHLVAEKAILQCLRKCPENYLQALKGIPRPLRMMYVHSYQSYLWNHAASMRVEKYGISQVVEGDLIYTKESHPGEATSVGTSEVDGLTNSSEIDICPEAIPEENIQSVKLVDSEDLSKGIYSFEDVVLPLPGSQALFPGNEVAEIYHEMAKKDGISLTENAHGVKEFSITSMKGGYRRVFQKPIDFEWELMTYTDDSASLAETDLDILSKSKLTEAKVANEPAASSENSASNPPDCKMEEPLETSMPTSETSLVENKSIGSSDTLPSKLAVKLAFTLPASSYATMAIRELLKDSTSVAYQKTLDC
;
A
#
# COMPACT_ATOMS: atom_id res chain seq x y z
N MET A 1 -1.73 -45.13 20.50
CA MET A 1 -2.27 -43.78 20.30
C MET A 1 -1.25 -42.99 19.49
N ASN A 2 -1.33 -43.05 18.15
CA ASN A 2 -0.44 -42.30 17.27
C ASN A 2 -1.24 -41.13 16.68
N GLY A 3 -1.11 -39.95 17.28
CA GLY A 3 -1.58 -38.71 16.68
C GLY A 3 -0.54 -38.24 15.67
N SER A 4 -0.79 -38.47 14.38
CA SER A 4 0.09 -38.05 13.30
C SER A 4 -0.14 -36.58 12.97
N ASP A 5 0.67 -35.71 13.57
CA ASP A 5 0.66 -34.26 13.39
C ASP A 5 1.22 -33.88 12.00
N TRP A 6 0.41 -34.08 10.95
CA TRP A 6 0.73 -33.68 9.57
C TRP A 6 0.08 -32.33 9.26
N GLY A 7 0.90 -31.27 9.09
CA GLY A 7 0.46 -30.07 8.36
C GLY A 7 0.82 -28.70 8.97
N ASP A 8 2.10 -28.32 9.02
CA ASP A 8 2.51 -26.90 9.04
C ASP A 8 3.94 -26.68 8.47
N ASP A 9 4.40 -27.55 7.56
CA ASP A 9 5.74 -27.50 6.95
C ASP A 9 5.88 -26.40 5.87
N ARG A 10 5.62 -25.16 6.28
CA ARG A 10 6.32 -24.02 5.67
C ARG A 10 7.78 -24.08 6.14
N PRO A 11 8.79 -23.90 5.26
CA PRO A 11 10.20 -24.01 5.62
C PRO A 11 10.70 -22.77 6.39
N PHE A 12 10.11 -22.52 7.55
CA PHE A 12 10.55 -21.53 8.50
C PHE A 12 11.94 -21.89 9.03
N ASP A 13 12.72 -20.86 9.31
CA ASP A 13 14.07 -21.02 9.85
C ASP A 13 14.01 -21.55 11.29
N SER A 14 14.26 -22.84 11.48
CA SER A 14 14.11 -23.53 12.77
C SER A 14 15.25 -23.27 13.76
N ARG A 15 16.24 -22.43 13.40
CA ARG A 15 17.39 -22.10 14.25
C ARG A 15 16.95 -21.37 15.52
N GLY A 16 17.17 -22.02 16.68
CA GLY A 16 16.75 -21.53 17.99
C GLY A 16 15.38 -22.04 18.46
N SER A 17 14.73 -22.94 17.71
CA SER A 17 13.40 -23.47 18.06
C SER A 17 13.37 -24.50 19.20
N SER A 18 14.53 -25.01 19.62
CA SER A 18 14.68 -26.14 20.56
C SER A 18 14.35 -25.81 22.01
N SER A 19 14.37 -24.53 22.40
CA SER A 19 14.03 -24.06 23.75
C SER A 19 12.75 -23.22 23.79
N TRP A 20 11.86 -23.36 22.80
CA TRP A 20 10.62 -22.58 22.73
C TRP A 20 9.56 -23.19 23.66
N PRO A 21 8.93 -22.41 24.57
CA PRO A 21 7.90 -22.95 25.47
C PRO A 21 6.68 -23.47 24.68
N ALA A 22 6.25 -24.69 24.96
CA ALA A 22 5.11 -25.31 24.25
C ALA A 22 3.77 -24.57 24.45
N HIS A 23 3.62 -23.81 25.54
CA HIS A 23 2.45 -22.98 25.81
C HIS A 23 2.52 -21.58 25.15
N ALA A 24 3.68 -21.17 24.64
CA ALA A 24 3.84 -19.88 23.97
C ALA A 24 3.47 -20.00 22.49
N GLY A 25 2.80 -18.97 21.95
CA GLY A 25 2.47 -18.90 20.53
C GLY A 25 3.69 -19.14 19.62
N LYS A 26 3.51 -19.90 18.53
CA LYS A 26 4.58 -20.25 17.59
C LYS A 26 5.23 -19.00 16.95
N PHE A 27 4.49 -17.90 16.86
CA PHE A 27 4.93 -16.66 16.23
C PHE A 27 4.93 -15.50 17.22
N LEU A 28 5.90 -14.60 17.08
CA LEU A 28 5.87 -13.29 17.70
C LEU A 28 5.30 -12.29 16.70
N ARG A 29 4.13 -11.71 17.01
CA ARG A 29 3.57 -10.54 16.34
C ARG A 29 4.16 -9.26 16.94
N PHE A 30 4.49 -8.30 16.09
CA PHE A 30 4.98 -6.98 16.47
C PHE A 30 4.51 -5.93 15.45
N HIS A 31 4.54 -4.66 15.85
CA HIS A 31 4.33 -3.53 14.94
C HIS A 31 5.68 -3.10 14.38
N LEU A 32 5.75 -2.98 13.05
CA LEU A 32 6.87 -2.42 12.29
C LEU A 32 6.47 -1.01 11.84
N CYS A 33 7.08 0.01 12.44
CA CYS A 33 7.04 1.38 11.96
C CYS A 33 8.29 1.62 11.09
N LYS A 34 8.10 2.14 9.87
CA LYS A 34 9.18 2.44 8.92
C LYS A 34 8.98 3.80 8.27
N GLU A 35 10.09 4.46 7.97
CA GLU A 35 10.14 5.78 7.34
C GLU A 35 11.04 5.70 6.09
N ASN A 36 10.54 6.20 4.96
CA ASN A 36 11.23 6.26 3.66
C ASN A 36 11.88 4.91 3.21
N LYS A 37 11.21 3.79 3.50
CA LYS A 37 11.71 2.42 3.29
C LYS A 37 10.63 1.49 2.77
N ASP A 38 11.04 0.53 1.95
CA ASP A 38 10.18 -0.59 1.55
C ASP A 38 10.03 -1.62 2.70
N THR A 39 8.92 -2.35 2.73
CA THR A 39 8.66 -3.41 3.71
C THR A 39 9.70 -4.54 3.63
N GLN A 40 10.07 -5.00 2.43
CA GLN A 40 11.08 -6.05 2.23
C GLN A 40 12.48 -5.58 2.61
N ASP A 41 12.83 -4.33 2.31
CA ASP A 41 14.11 -3.74 2.75
C ASP A 41 14.20 -3.69 4.28
N ALA A 42 13.14 -3.23 4.96
CA ALA A 42 13.09 -3.16 6.42
C ALA A 42 13.20 -4.55 7.06
N LEU A 43 12.42 -5.53 6.58
CA LEU A 43 12.48 -6.92 7.06
C LEU A 43 13.81 -7.59 6.71
N GLY A 44 14.43 -7.27 5.58
CA GLY A 44 15.74 -7.75 5.17
C GLY A 44 16.88 -7.23 6.06
N VAL A 45 16.78 -5.99 6.56
CA VAL A 45 17.72 -5.45 7.56
C VAL A 45 17.54 -6.15 8.91
N ILE A 46 16.30 -6.26 9.41
CA ILE A 46 16.00 -6.96 10.67
C ILE A 46 16.44 -8.43 10.60
N GLY A 47 16.13 -9.12 9.49
CA GLY A 47 16.53 -10.49 9.22
C GLY A 47 18.04 -10.68 9.31
N LYS A 48 18.82 -9.88 8.58
CA LYS A 48 20.31 -9.91 8.64
C LYS A 48 20.84 -9.73 10.07
N MET A 49 20.26 -8.83 10.86
CA MET A 49 20.68 -8.59 12.24
C MET A 49 20.33 -9.73 13.21
N LEU A 50 19.27 -10.49 12.92
CA LEU A 50 18.86 -11.68 13.66
C LEU A 50 19.45 -12.99 13.10
N GLY A 51 20.16 -12.93 11.97
CA GLY A 51 20.64 -14.10 11.22
C GLY A 51 19.55 -14.86 10.46
N LEU A 52 18.35 -14.29 10.29
CA LEU A 52 17.15 -14.90 9.69
C LEU A 52 16.97 -14.48 8.22
N GLN A 53 16.30 -15.34 7.45
CA GLN A 53 15.88 -15.04 6.08
C GLN A 53 14.56 -14.27 6.04
N SER A 54 14.33 -13.45 5.00
CA SER A 54 13.08 -12.66 4.86
C SER A 54 11.81 -13.51 4.87
N ARG A 55 11.88 -14.77 4.38
CA ARG A 55 10.75 -15.72 4.40
C ARG A 55 10.27 -16.12 5.80
N SER A 56 11.07 -15.86 6.85
CA SER A 56 10.69 -16.11 8.25
C SER A 56 9.73 -15.05 8.82
N PHE A 57 9.49 -13.96 8.07
CA PHE A 57 8.55 -12.90 8.43
C PHE A 57 7.26 -13.01 7.59
N GLY A 58 6.12 -13.11 8.28
CA GLY A 58 4.78 -12.99 7.71
C GLY A 58 4.21 -11.58 7.91
N PHE A 59 3.48 -11.06 6.93
CA PHE A 59 2.86 -9.74 6.95
C PHE A 59 1.69 -9.71 5.95
N SER A 60 0.67 -8.90 6.22
CA SER A 60 -0.56 -8.90 5.40
C SER A 60 -0.44 -8.19 4.05
N GLY A 61 0.48 -7.23 3.93
CA GLY A 61 0.74 -6.51 2.68
C GLY A 61 1.91 -5.54 2.81
N THR A 62 2.51 -5.16 1.68
CA THR A 62 3.53 -4.10 1.60
C THR A 62 2.90 -2.73 1.86
N LYS A 63 3.71 -1.77 2.31
CA LYS A 63 3.31 -0.37 2.54
C LYS A 63 4.28 0.56 1.82
N ASP A 64 3.78 1.70 1.34
CA ASP A 64 4.54 2.61 0.48
C ASP A 64 5.91 3.00 1.02
N LYS A 65 6.87 3.13 0.10
CA LYS A 65 8.24 3.49 0.45
C LYS A 65 8.35 4.93 0.94
N ARG A 66 7.85 5.90 0.16
CA ARG A 66 7.92 7.35 0.44
C ARG A 66 6.81 7.77 1.41
N ALA A 67 6.81 7.19 2.61
CA ALA A 67 5.87 7.48 3.68
C ALA A 67 6.46 7.10 5.04
N VAL A 68 5.80 7.55 6.12
CA VAL A 68 5.87 6.93 7.45
C VAL A 68 4.72 5.93 7.51
N THR A 69 5.01 4.66 7.79
CA THR A 69 4.00 3.59 7.76
C THR A 69 4.18 2.62 8.92
N THR A 70 3.08 2.30 9.60
CA THR A 70 3.04 1.27 10.65
C THR A 70 2.25 0.06 10.15
N GLN A 71 2.80 -1.15 10.33
CA GLN A 71 2.14 -2.40 9.94
C GLN A 71 2.41 -3.54 10.93
N GLN A 72 1.49 -4.50 11.01
CA GLN A 72 1.74 -5.73 11.78
C GLN A 72 2.64 -6.70 10.98
N VAL A 73 3.53 -7.36 11.71
CA VAL A 73 4.45 -8.38 11.21
C VAL A 73 4.49 -9.52 12.22
N THR A 74 4.57 -10.77 11.75
CA THR A 74 4.83 -11.96 12.57
C THR A 74 6.17 -12.58 12.21
N VAL A 75 6.89 -13.12 13.18
CA VAL A 75 8.11 -13.90 12.95
C VAL A 75 8.09 -15.19 13.77
N PHE A 76 8.53 -16.30 13.15
CA PHE A 76 8.50 -17.62 13.79
C PHE A 76 9.55 -17.77 14.90
N LYS A 77 9.12 -18.17 16.11
CA LYS A 77 9.96 -18.51 17.26
C LYS A 77 11.12 -17.55 17.60
N VAL A 78 10.91 -16.23 17.49
CA VAL A 78 11.87 -15.21 17.98
C VAL A 78 11.33 -14.56 19.25
N PRO A 79 12.11 -14.47 20.35
CA PRO A 79 11.66 -13.82 21.57
C PRO A 79 11.70 -12.28 21.44
N ALA A 80 10.74 -11.61 22.07
CA ALA A 80 10.52 -10.16 21.92
C ALA A 80 11.73 -9.29 22.29
N ASN A 81 12.49 -9.69 23.32
CA ASN A 81 13.68 -8.97 23.77
C ASN A 81 14.76 -8.85 22.68
N LYS A 82 14.98 -9.88 21.85
CA LYS A 82 15.95 -9.85 20.75
C LYS A 82 15.58 -8.81 19.69
N ILE A 83 14.29 -8.66 19.37
CA ILE A 83 13.82 -7.70 18.37
C ILE A 83 13.80 -6.29 18.95
N ALA A 84 13.30 -6.13 20.19
CA ALA A 84 13.29 -4.84 20.90
C ALA A 84 14.69 -4.22 21.05
N ALA A 85 15.72 -5.05 21.28
CA ALA A 85 17.11 -4.59 21.37
C ALA A 85 17.63 -3.95 20.07
N LEU A 86 17.07 -4.30 18.90
CA LEU A 86 17.48 -3.73 17.62
C LEU A 86 17.11 -2.25 17.47
N ASN A 87 16.11 -1.74 18.20
CA ASN A 87 15.64 -0.35 18.10
C ASN A 87 16.74 0.71 18.30
N LYS A 88 17.83 0.37 19.01
CA LYS A 88 19.01 1.23 19.22
C LYS A 88 19.93 1.33 17.99
N ARG A 89 19.84 0.37 17.07
CA ARG A 89 20.71 0.22 15.87
C ARG A 89 19.94 0.38 14.56
N LEU A 90 18.61 0.35 14.61
CA LEU A 90 17.72 0.54 13.46
C LEU A 90 17.49 2.04 13.20
N TYR A 91 17.85 2.47 11.99
CA TYR A 91 17.64 3.82 11.45
C TYR A 91 16.45 3.84 10.48
N GLY A 92 15.52 4.79 10.64
CA GLY A 92 14.27 4.85 9.87
C GLY A 92 13.36 3.62 10.03
N ILE A 93 13.56 2.82 11.08
CA ILE A 93 12.78 1.64 11.43
C ILE A 93 12.65 1.58 12.97
N LYS A 94 11.45 1.35 13.48
CA LYS A 94 11.17 1.03 14.88
C LYS A 94 10.22 -0.16 14.99
N VAL A 95 10.37 -0.93 16.06
CA VAL A 95 9.59 -2.14 16.35
C VAL A 95 9.03 -2.11 17.76
N GLY A 96 7.76 -2.49 17.93
CA GLY A 96 7.04 -2.41 19.19
C GLY A 96 5.84 -3.35 19.28
N ASN A 97 5.01 -3.17 20.30
CA ASN A 97 3.71 -3.84 20.48
C ASN A 97 3.79 -5.37 20.31
N PHE A 98 4.68 -5.99 21.08
CA PHE A 98 5.02 -7.40 21.02
C PHE A 98 3.92 -8.29 21.63
N CYS A 99 3.50 -9.33 20.90
CA CYS A 99 2.45 -10.27 21.32
C CYS A 99 2.71 -11.66 20.72
N TYR A 100 2.73 -12.72 21.53
CA TYR A 100 2.86 -14.09 21.01
C TYR A 100 1.51 -14.61 20.51
N VAL A 101 1.49 -15.16 19.30
CA VAL A 101 0.28 -15.63 18.60
C VAL A 101 0.49 -17.04 18.03
N LYS A 102 -0.60 -17.79 17.86
CA LYS A 102 -0.55 -19.18 17.37
C LYS A 102 -0.20 -19.28 15.87
N GLU A 103 -0.69 -18.31 15.09
CA GLU A 103 -0.61 -18.29 13.62
C GLU A 103 0.20 -17.08 13.12
N GLY A 104 0.88 -17.26 11.98
CA GLY A 104 1.61 -16.20 11.30
C GLY A 104 0.74 -15.49 10.25
N LEU A 105 0.95 -14.19 10.08
CA LEU A 105 0.24 -13.37 9.08
C LEU A 105 0.58 -13.82 7.65
N GLY A 106 -0.45 -14.11 6.87
CA GLY A 106 -0.40 -14.31 5.43
C GLY A 106 -0.78 -13.05 4.65
N LEU A 107 -0.38 -12.98 3.38
CA LEU A 107 -0.78 -11.90 2.48
C LEU A 107 -2.31 -11.82 2.36
N GLY A 108 -2.83 -10.61 2.21
CA GLY A 108 -4.27 -10.34 2.11
C GLY A 108 -5.00 -10.29 3.45
N GLN A 109 -4.41 -10.75 4.56
CA GLN A 109 -5.02 -10.70 5.91
C GLN A 109 -5.03 -9.28 6.53
N LEU A 110 -5.60 -8.30 5.82
CA LEU A 110 -5.90 -6.96 6.29
C LEU A 110 -7.25 -6.52 5.74
N MET A 111 -8.03 -5.79 6.53
CA MET A 111 -9.27 -5.17 6.04
C MET A 111 -9.00 -3.92 5.21
N GLY A 112 -7.94 -3.18 5.52
CA GLY A 112 -7.64 -1.90 4.88
C GLY A 112 -6.43 -1.17 5.46
N ASN A 113 -6.32 0.11 5.13
CA ASN A 113 -5.28 1.02 5.58
C ASN A 113 -5.92 2.35 5.99
N ARG A 114 -5.57 2.87 7.18
CA ARG A 114 -5.84 4.26 7.54
C ARG A 114 -4.69 5.14 7.05
N PHE A 115 -5.04 6.21 6.37
CA PHE A 115 -4.13 7.21 5.83
C PHE A 115 -4.27 8.51 6.62
N THR A 116 -3.17 9.25 6.72
CA THR A 116 -3.16 10.66 7.11
C THR A 116 -2.25 11.38 6.13
N ILE A 117 -2.81 12.31 5.38
CA ILE A 117 -2.19 12.91 4.19
C ILE A 117 -2.35 14.42 4.28
N THR A 118 -1.25 15.16 4.26
CA THR A 118 -1.28 16.62 4.16
C THR A 118 -0.94 17.05 2.75
N LEU A 119 -1.92 17.64 2.07
CA LEU A 119 -1.74 18.34 0.80
C LEU A 119 -1.21 19.75 1.13
N ARG A 120 -0.03 20.09 0.63
CA ARG A 120 0.62 21.40 0.82
C ARG A 120 0.44 22.28 -0.41
N GLY A 121 0.58 23.60 -0.24
CA GLY A 121 0.51 24.56 -1.33
C GLY A 121 -0.85 24.55 -2.05
N VAL A 122 -1.95 24.36 -1.29
CA VAL A 122 -3.29 24.28 -1.88
C VAL A 122 -3.70 25.67 -2.38
N VAL A 123 -3.96 25.77 -3.68
CA VAL A 123 -4.44 26.99 -4.34
C VAL A 123 -5.89 26.77 -4.77
N ALA A 124 -6.79 27.67 -4.36
CA ALA A 124 -8.19 27.67 -4.74
C ALA A 124 -8.73 29.11 -4.74
N GLU A 125 -9.83 29.36 -5.45
CA GLU A 125 -10.47 30.68 -5.49
C GLU A 125 -11.09 31.09 -4.15
N SER A 126 -11.49 30.11 -3.32
CA SER A 126 -12.02 30.33 -1.98
C SER A 126 -11.81 29.10 -1.08
N GLU A 127 -11.80 29.30 0.24
CA GLU A 127 -11.82 28.18 1.19
C GLU A 127 -13.09 27.33 1.08
N ASP A 128 -14.20 27.92 0.64
CA ASP A 128 -15.48 27.22 0.52
C ASP A 128 -15.50 26.27 -0.68
N MET A 129 -14.72 26.56 -1.74
CA MET A 129 -14.43 25.61 -2.81
C MET A 129 -13.64 24.40 -2.27
N ILE A 130 -12.64 24.63 -1.40
CA ILE A 130 -11.88 23.55 -0.75
C ILE A 130 -12.82 22.70 0.12
N LYS A 131 -13.62 23.33 0.99
CA LYS A 131 -14.64 22.66 1.83
C LYS A 131 -15.56 21.79 0.98
N ALA A 132 -16.15 22.35 -0.07
CA ALA A 132 -17.09 21.63 -0.94
C ALA A 132 -16.43 20.44 -1.67
N ALA A 133 -15.19 20.57 -2.13
CA ALA A 133 -14.46 19.49 -2.81
C ALA A 133 -14.09 18.35 -1.83
N VAL A 134 -13.61 18.68 -0.64
CA VAL A 134 -13.22 17.69 0.39
C VAL A 134 -14.45 16.97 0.95
N ASP A 135 -15.52 17.71 1.27
CA ASP A 135 -16.81 17.13 1.64
C ASP A 135 -17.42 16.28 0.52
N GLY A 136 -17.23 16.68 -0.74
CA GLY A 136 -17.67 15.93 -1.92
C GLY A 136 -17.00 14.56 -2.01
N LEU A 137 -15.68 14.50 -1.82
CA LEU A 137 -14.92 13.24 -1.74
C LEU A 137 -15.43 12.35 -0.58
N GLY A 138 -15.67 12.94 0.60
CA GLY A 138 -16.18 12.20 1.75
C GLY A 138 -17.60 11.65 1.56
N LYS A 139 -18.47 12.39 0.86
CA LYS A 139 -19.88 12.01 0.63
C LYS A 139 -20.06 11.03 -0.53
N ASN A 140 -19.41 11.31 -1.66
CA ASN A 140 -19.61 10.61 -2.93
C ASN A 140 -18.55 9.52 -3.21
N GLY A 141 -17.41 9.58 -2.53
CA GLY A 141 -16.28 8.69 -2.78
C GLY A 141 -15.52 9.03 -4.07
N PHE A 142 -14.86 8.03 -4.63
CA PHE A 142 -14.04 8.14 -5.84
C PHE A 142 -14.11 6.85 -6.67
N ILE A 143 -13.72 6.93 -7.95
CA ILE A 143 -13.61 5.75 -8.82
C ILE A 143 -12.37 4.96 -8.44
N ASN A 144 -12.53 3.67 -8.15
CA ASN A 144 -11.52 2.80 -7.55
C ASN A 144 -10.48 2.27 -8.56
N TYR A 145 -9.95 3.16 -9.41
CA TYR A 145 -8.94 2.86 -10.42
C TYR A 145 -7.70 2.18 -9.83
N TYR A 146 -7.06 1.34 -10.64
CA TYR A 146 -5.67 0.98 -10.44
C TYR A 146 -4.79 2.20 -10.71
N GLY A 147 -4.09 2.68 -9.68
CA GLY A 147 -3.18 3.83 -9.80
C GLY A 147 -1.93 3.51 -10.62
N LEU A 148 -1.21 4.55 -11.06
CA LEU A 148 -0.04 4.41 -11.95
C LEU A 148 1.08 3.51 -11.39
N GLN A 149 1.18 3.36 -10.07
CA GLN A 149 2.06 2.39 -9.41
C GLN A 149 1.86 0.95 -9.91
N ARG A 150 0.64 0.57 -10.29
CA ARG A 150 0.29 -0.74 -10.88
C ARG A 150 0.90 -0.94 -12.27
N PHE A 151 1.05 0.15 -13.02
CA PHE A 151 1.58 0.16 -14.39
C PHE A 151 3.09 0.38 -14.46
N GLY A 152 3.74 0.60 -13.31
CA GLY A 152 5.15 0.95 -13.21
C GLY A 152 5.45 2.43 -13.46
N SER A 153 6.61 2.90 -13.03
CA SER A 153 7.04 4.30 -13.15
C SER A 153 8.03 4.56 -14.30
N GLY A 154 8.38 3.54 -15.09
CA GLY A 154 9.29 3.66 -16.24
C GLY A 154 8.55 3.92 -17.56
N SER A 155 9.29 4.21 -18.63
CA SER A 155 8.71 4.49 -19.96
C SER A 155 8.00 3.31 -20.64
N VAL A 156 8.24 2.08 -20.16
CA VAL A 156 7.57 0.86 -20.62
C VAL A 156 6.53 0.44 -19.57
N PRO A 157 5.22 0.62 -19.83
CA PRO A 157 4.18 0.20 -18.91
C PRO A 157 4.14 -1.33 -18.75
N THR A 158 3.94 -1.81 -17.52
CA THR A 158 3.89 -3.25 -17.19
C THR A 158 2.80 -3.99 -17.97
N HIS A 159 1.67 -3.33 -18.27
CA HIS A 159 0.58 -3.92 -19.04
C HIS A 159 0.97 -4.28 -20.47
N ARG A 160 1.96 -3.59 -21.08
CA ARG A 160 2.48 -3.94 -22.42
C ARG A 160 3.31 -5.22 -22.39
N ILE A 161 4.07 -5.44 -21.32
CA ILE A 161 4.77 -6.71 -21.07
C ILE A 161 3.73 -7.82 -20.87
N GLY A 162 2.66 -7.54 -20.09
CA GLY A 162 1.51 -8.43 -19.94
C GLY A 162 0.88 -8.82 -21.29
N ALA A 163 0.59 -7.84 -22.15
CA ALA A 163 0.02 -8.08 -23.47
C ALA A 163 0.94 -8.90 -24.40
N ALA A 164 2.27 -8.72 -24.33
CA ALA A 164 3.23 -9.54 -25.07
C ALA A 164 3.29 -10.99 -24.53
N LEU A 165 3.19 -11.18 -23.20
CA LEU A 165 3.11 -12.51 -22.58
C LEU A 165 1.84 -13.24 -23.01
N LEU A 166 0.68 -12.58 -22.94
CA LEU A 166 -0.63 -13.16 -23.30
C LEU A 166 -0.74 -13.58 -24.78
N ARG A 167 0.01 -12.92 -25.67
CA ARG A 167 0.13 -13.29 -27.10
C ARG A 167 1.18 -14.38 -27.36
N GLY A 168 1.97 -14.77 -26.37
CA GLY A 168 3.09 -15.71 -26.55
C GLY A 168 4.31 -15.12 -27.26
N GLU A 169 4.42 -13.79 -27.33
CA GLU A 169 5.53 -13.10 -27.97
C GLU A 169 6.77 -13.06 -27.05
N TRP A 170 7.29 -14.23 -26.68
CA TRP A 170 8.33 -14.38 -25.63
C TRP A 170 9.56 -13.50 -25.85
N LYS A 171 10.02 -13.38 -27.10
CA LYS A 171 11.15 -12.52 -27.48
C LYS A 171 10.81 -11.04 -27.30
N ASN A 172 9.59 -10.62 -27.66
CA ASN A 172 9.12 -9.25 -27.46
C ASN A 172 9.01 -8.92 -25.96
N ALA A 173 8.42 -9.83 -25.16
CA ALA A 173 8.32 -9.67 -23.71
C ALA A 173 9.70 -9.56 -23.03
N VAL A 174 10.70 -10.34 -23.46
CA VAL A 174 12.09 -10.21 -23.01
C VAL A 174 12.69 -8.86 -23.40
N ASN A 175 12.50 -8.43 -24.66
CA ASN A 175 13.00 -7.13 -25.12
C ASN A 175 12.36 -5.97 -24.33
N LEU A 176 11.05 -5.97 -24.08
CA LEU A 176 10.37 -4.95 -23.26
C LEU A 176 10.92 -4.87 -21.81
N VAL A 177 11.47 -5.97 -21.28
CA VAL A 177 12.14 -5.98 -19.96
C VAL A 177 13.59 -5.51 -20.04
N LEU A 178 14.33 -5.83 -21.11
CA LEU A 178 15.77 -5.57 -21.22
C LEU A 178 16.15 -4.28 -21.97
N ASP A 179 15.38 -3.85 -22.96
CA ASP A 179 15.69 -2.73 -23.85
C ASP A 179 15.84 -1.38 -23.11
N PRO A 180 16.66 -0.46 -23.62
CA PRO A 180 16.81 0.89 -23.09
C PRO A 180 15.47 1.62 -22.91
N ARG A 181 15.36 2.38 -21.82
CA ARG A 181 14.16 3.11 -21.45
C ARG A 181 14.43 4.60 -21.27
N GLU A 182 13.42 5.41 -21.50
CA GLU A 182 13.46 6.85 -21.26
C GLU A 182 13.22 7.13 -19.77
N GLY A 183 13.94 8.10 -19.21
CA GLY A 183 13.82 8.50 -17.80
C GLY A 183 14.35 7.51 -16.77
N GLU A 184 14.99 6.40 -17.19
CA GLU A 184 15.88 5.63 -16.31
C GLU A 184 17.21 6.39 -16.08
N ARG A 185 17.97 6.01 -15.04
CA ARG A 185 19.29 6.59 -14.77
C ARG A 185 20.28 6.22 -15.86
N ASP A 186 21.21 7.12 -16.18
CA ASP A 186 22.20 6.94 -17.24
C ASP A 186 23.05 5.67 -17.05
N ASP A 187 23.44 5.36 -15.80
CA ASP A 187 24.22 4.16 -15.47
C ASP A 187 23.49 2.82 -15.74
N ILE A 188 22.16 2.82 -15.73
CA ILE A 188 21.33 1.67 -16.12
C ILE A 188 21.11 1.68 -17.63
N LYS A 189 20.88 2.86 -18.21
CA LYS A 189 20.62 3.06 -19.63
C LYS A 189 21.80 2.63 -20.50
N GLU A 190 23.02 3.04 -20.17
CA GLU A 190 24.26 2.64 -20.87
C GLU A 190 24.42 1.11 -20.90
N VAL A 191 24.13 0.43 -19.78
CA VAL A 191 24.22 -1.04 -19.68
C VAL A 191 23.19 -1.72 -20.59
N ARG A 192 21.97 -1.19 -20.67
CA ARG A 192 20.93 -1.69 -21.59
C ARG A 192 21.30 -1.44 -23.05
N GLU A 193 21.85 -0.28 -23.37
CA GLU A 193 22.26 0.09 -24.74
C GLU A 193 23.40 -0.81 -25.23
N HIS A 194 24.45 -0.99 -24.42
CA HIS A 194 25.53 -1.90 -24.76
C HIS A 194 25.05 -3.36 -24.88
N TYR A 195 24.15 -3.82 -24.01
CA TYR A 195 23.55 -5.15 -24.14
C TYR A 195 22.77 -5.28 -25.47
N LYS A 196 21.97 -4.28 -25.83
CA LYS A 196 21.19 -4.27 -27.09
C LYS A 196 22.06 -4.23 -28.35
N GLN A 197 23.23 -3.58 -28.29
CA GLN A 197 24.17 -3.49 -29.41
C GLN A 197 25.06 -4.74 -29.55
N HIS A 198 25.58 -5.29 -28.44
CA HIS A 198 26.64 -6.30 -28.45
C HIS A 198 26.21 -7.69 -27.96
N GLY A 199 25.05 -7.82 -27.31
CA GLY A 199 24.59 -9.08 -26.71
C GLY A 199 25.40 -9.55 -25.49
N ASP A 200 26.30 -8.72 -24.93
CA ASP A 200 27.16 -9.11 -23.81
C ASP A 200 26.38 -9.27 -22.49
N ILE A 201 25.99 -10.52 -22.21
CA ILE A 201 25.27 -10.91 -21.01
C ILE A 201 26.13 -10.75 -19.74
N ASP A 202 27.43 -11.03 -19.79
CA ASP A 202 28.28 -11.03 -18.59
C ASP A 202 28.67 -9.60 -18.16
N MET A 203 28.84 -8.66 -19.10
CA MET A 203 28.90 -7.23 -18.78
C MET A 203 27.59 -6.78 -18.11
N ALA A 204 26.45 -7.06 -18.73
CA ALA A 204 25.15 -6.64 -18.18
C ALA A 204 24.88 -7.23 -16.78
N LEU A 205 25.22 -8.50 -16.55
CA LEU A 205 25.09 -9.14 -15.24
C LEU A 205 26.03 -8.57 -14.17
N ARG A 206 27.22 -8.09 -14.53
CA ARG A 206 28.14 -7.41 -13.61
C ARG A 206 27.61 -6.01 -13.23
N ASN A 207 27.19 -5.23 -14.22
CA ASN A 207 26.87 -3.81 -14.03
C ASN A 207 25.43 -3.55 -13.58
N PHE A 208 24.46 -4.43 -13.87
CA PHE A 208 23.09 -4.21 -13.38
C PHE A 208 22.98 -4.23 -11.85
N PRO A 209 22.34 -3.24 -11.22
CA PRO A 209 22.19 -3.18 -9.77
C PRO A 209 21.27 -4.29 -9.24
N ARG A 210 21.42 -4.62 -7.95
CA ARG A 210 20.77 -5.78 -7.31
C ARG A 210 19.22 -5.72 -7.28
N HIS A 211 18.62 -4.56 -7.49
CA HIS A 211 17.16 -4.39 -7.48
C HIS A 211 16.49 -4.72 -8.83
N LEU A 212 17.25 -4.83 -9.93
CA LEU A 212 16.75 -5.25 -11.25
C LEU A 212 16.63 -6.79 -11.30
N VAL A 213 15.70 -7.32 -10.52
CA VAL A 213 15.53 -8.77 -10.31
C VAL A 213 15.06 -9.47 -11.58
N ALA A 214 14.15 -8.88 -12.35
CA ALA A 214 13.64 -9.47 -13.60
C ALA A 214 14.74 -9.53 -14.67
N GLU A 215 15.41 -8.41 -14.91
CA GLU A 215 16.49 -8.27 -15.90
C GLU A 215 17.61 -9.28 -15.62
N LYS A 216 18.09 -9.35 -14.38
CA LYS A 216 19.18 -10.28 -14.00
C LYS A 216 18.74 -11.74 -14.07
N ALA A 217 17.48 -12.07 -13.74
CA ALA A 217 16.96 -13.43 -13.84
C ALA A 217 16.87 -13.90 -15.31
N ILE A 218 16.32 -13.05 -16.20
CA ILE A 218 16.27 -13.31 -17.64
C ILE A 218 17.68 -13.56 -18.18
N LEU A 219 18.63 -12.67 -17.91
CA LEU A 219 20.01 -12.78 -18.38
C LEU A 219 20.72 -14.04 -17.85
N GLN A 220 20.53 -14.40 -16.58
CA GLN A 220 21.09 -15.64 -16.01
C GLN A 220 20.55 -16.91 -16.69
N CYS A 221 19.31 -16.90 -17.15
CA CYS A 221 18.72 -17.98 -17.92
C CYS A 221 19.21 -17.99 -19.38
N LEU A 222 19.24 -16.84 -20.06
CA LEU A 222 19.76 -16.74 -21.44
C LEU A 222 21.23 -17.16 -21.55
N ARG A 223 22.05 -16.90 -20.52
CA ARG A 223 23.43 -17.39 -20.46
C ARG A 223 23.56 -18.91 -20.41
N LYS A 224 22.56 -19.62 -19.86
CA LYS A 224 22.54 -21.09 -19.78
C LYS A 224 21.89 -21.71 -21.01
N CYS A 225 20.81 -21.10 -21.49
CA CYS A 225 20.00 -21.57 -22.61
C CYS A 225 19.74 -20.39 -23.56
N PRO A 226 20.64 -20.13 -24.53
CA PRO A 226 20.44 -19.12 -25.57
C PRO A 226 19.10 -19.34 -26.30
N GLU A 227 18.49 -18.24 -26.74
CA GLU A 227 17.21 -18.18 -27.48
C GLU A 227 15.98 -18.80 -26.80
N ASN A 228 16.08 -19.43 -25.62
CA ASN A 228 14.93 -19.93 -24.89
C ASN A 228 14.28 -18.84 -24.03
N TYR A 229 13.64 -17.88 -24.71
CA TYR A 229 13.00 -16.71 -24.10
C TYR A 229 11.90 -17.09 -23.09
N LEU A 230 11.12 -18.15 -23.35
CA LEU A 230 10.10 -18.64 -22.42
C LEU A 230 10.72 -19.12 -21.10
N GLN A 231 11.81 -19.89 -21.17
CA GLN A 231 12.50 -20.32 -19.94
C GLN A 231 13.17 -19.15 -19.22
N ALA A 232 13.61 -18.12 -19.94
CA ALA A 232 14.14 -16.89 -19.33
C ALA A 232 13.06 -16.09 -18.58
N LEU A 233 11.86 -15.98 -19.13
CA LEU A 233 10.69 -15.39 -18.45
C LEU A 233 10.23 -16.23 -17.24
N LYS A 234 10.35 -17.57 -17.34
CA LYS A 234 10.14 -18.48 -16.19
C LYS A 234 11.23 -18.40 -15.12
N GLY A 235 12.41 -17.86 -15.44
CA GLY A 235 13.48 -17.58 -14.48
C GLY A 235 13.19 -16.42 -13.52
N ILE A 236 12.32 -15.48 -13.91
CA ILE A 236 11.82 -14.40 -13.04
C ILE A 236 11.10 -15.03 -11.83
N PRO A 237 11.09 -14.43 -10.62
CA PRO A 237 10.22 -14.92 -9.55
C PRO A 237 8.74 -14.88 -9.96
N ARG A 238 7.97 -15.96 -9.67
CA ARG A 238 6.52 -16.06 -9.96
C ARG A 238 5.70 -14.80 -9.61
N PRO A 239 5.88 -14.15 -8.44
CA PRO A 239 5.15 -12.91 -8.12
C PRO A 239 5.29 -11.83 -9.18
N LEU A 240 6.52 -11.63 -9.65
CA LEU A 240 6.89 -10.51 -10.51
C LEU A 240 6.50 -10.76 -11.97
N ARG A 241 6.45 -12.03 -12.42
CA ARG A 241 5.89 -12.34 -13.74
C ARG A 241 4.35 -12.26 -13.77
N MET A 242 3.66 -12.69 -12.71
CA MET A 242 2.20 -12.57 -12.62
C MET A 242 1.75 -11.11 -12.58
N MET A 243 2.53 -10.23 -11.95
CA MET A 243 2.30 -8.78 -11.96
C MET A 243 2.11 -8.22 -13.39
N TYR A 244 2.86 -8.68 -14.39
CA TYR A 244 2.68 -8.22 -15.78
C TYR A 244 1.30 -8.60 -16.33
N VAL A 245 0.91 -9.87 -16.18
CA VAL A 245 -0.40 -10.38 -16.62
C VAL A 245 -1.54 -9.66 -15.90
N HIS A 246 -1.45 -9.52 -14.57
CA HIS A 246 -2.46 -8.82 -13.80
C HIS A 246 -2.52 -7.31 -14.08
N SER A 247 -1.41 -6.69 -14.45
CA SER A 247 -1.43 -5.28 -14.88
C SER A 247 -2.18 -5.09 -16.20
N TYR A 248 -2.25 -6.11 -17.07
CA TYR A 248 -3.11 -6.07 -18.25
C TYR A 248 -4.60 -6.22 -17.88
N GLN A 249 -4.95 -7.08 -16.92
CA GLN A 249 -6.32 -7.12 -16.37
C GLN A 249 -6.70 -5.76 -15.73
N SER A 250 -5.80 -5.15 -14.96
CA SER A 250 -5.97 -3.80 -14.40
C SER A 250 -6.15 -2.71 -15.46
N TYR A 251 -5.48 -2.84 -16.61
CA TYR A 251 -5.61 -1.91 -17.74
C TYR A 251 -7.01 -1.98 -18.37
N LEU A 252 -7.48 -3.18 -18.72
CA LEU A 252 -8.85 -3.38 -19.23
C LEU A 252 -9.91 -2.90 -18.23
N TRP A 253 -9.73 -3.23 -16.94
CA TRP A 253 -10.64 -2.82 -15.87
C TRP A 253 -10.75 -1.29 -15.75
N ASN A 254 -9.62 -0.56 -15.81
CA ASN A 254 -9.63 0.89 -15.73
C ASN A 254 -10.45 1.51 -16.87
N HIS A 255 -10.29 1.02 -18.10
CA HIS A 255 -11.07 1.52 -19.23
C HIS A 255 -12.57 1.16 -19.13
N ALA A 256 -12.91 -0.04 -18.67
CA ALA A 256 -14.29 -0.44 -18.41
C ALA A 256 -14.95 0.42 -17.32
N ALA A 257 -14.24 0.71 -16.22
CA ALA A 257 -14.71 1.61 -15.17
C ALA A 257 -14.92 3.03 -15.69
N SER A 258 -14.03 3.55 -16.55
CA SER A 258 -14.23 4.84 -17.20
C SER A 258 -15.48 4.88 -18.07
N MET A 259 -15.70 3.87 -18.92
CA MET A 259 -16.88 3.84 -19.79
C MET A 259 -18.19 3.60 -19.02
N ARG A 260 -18.18 2.80 -17.95
CA ARG A 260 -19.32 2.64 -17.04
C ARG A 260 -19.73 3.97 -16.40
N VAL A 261 -18.76 4.81 -16.04
CA VAL A 261 -19.01 6.15 -15.49
C VAL A 261 -19.50 7.11 -16.57
N GLU A 262 -18.89 7.09 -17.76
CA GLU A 262 -19.23 7.96 -18.88
C GLU A 262 -20.66 7.74 -19.40
N LYS A 263 -21.08 6.48 -19.58
CA LYS A 263 -22.43 6.16 -20.11
C LYS A 263 -23.56 6.30 -19.10
N TYR A 264 -23.33 5.93 -17.84
CA TYR A 264 -24.40 5.70 -16.86
C TYR A 264 -24.29 6.53 -15.57
N GLY A 265 -23.19 7.28 -15.38
CA GLY A 265 -22.95 8.12 -14.20
C GLY A 265 -22.50 7.36 -12.95
N ILE A 266 -22.34 8.10 -11.85
CA ILE A 266 -21.71 7.61 -10.60
C ILE A 266 -22.69 7.23 -9.48
N SER A 267 -23.95 7.68 -9.55
CA SER A 267 -24.88 7.66 -8.41
C SER A 267 -25.94 6.55 -8.45
N GLN A 268 -26.06 5.84 -9.57
CA GLN A 268 -27.12 4.84 -9.79
C GLN A 268 -26.52 3.51 -10.26
N VAL A 269 -27.16 2.42 -9.80
CA VAL A 269 -27.01 1.08 -10.36
C VAL A 269 -27.88 1.01 -11.62
N VAL A 270 -27.40 0.37 -12.68
CA VAL A 270 -28.17 0.17 -13.93
C VAL A 270 -28.39 -1.31 -14.23
N GLU A 271 -29.37 -1.59 -15.08
CA GLU A 271 -29.63 -2.96 -15.54
C GLU A 271 -28.40 -3.53 -16.26
N GLY A 272 -28.09 -4.81 -16.00
CA GLY A 272 -26.88 -5.45 -16.49
C GLY A 272 -25.59 -5.09 -15.74
N ASP A 273 -25.60 -4.21 -14.74
CA ASP A 273 -24.46 -4.09 -13.82
C ASP A 273 -24.22 -5.42 -13.08
N LEU A 274 -22.98 -5.65 -12.66
CA LEU A 274 -22.64 -6.73 -11.73
C LEU A 274 -22.58 -6.16 -10.31
N ILE A 275 -23.09 -6.92 -9.34
CA ILE A 275 -23.12 -6.54 -7.92
C ILE A 275 -22.70 -7.70 -7.02
N TYR A 276 -22.14 -7.39 -5.85
CA TYR A 276 -22.04 -8.36 -4.77
C TYR A 276 -23.40 -8.62 -4.13
N THR A 277 -23.81 -9.89 -4.01
CA THR A 277 -25.02 -10.26 -3.28
C THR A 277 -24.78 -10.11 -1.78
N LYS A 278 -25.69 -9.42 -1.10
CA LYS A 278 -25.70 -9.32 0.36
C LYS A 278 -26.36 -10.58 0.89
N GLU A 279 -25.58 -11.62 1.16
CA GLU A 279 -26.10 -12.87 1.73
C GLU A 279 -26.79 -12.60 3.08
N SER A 280 -28.10 -12.78 3.11
CA SER A 280 -28.84 -13.03 4.35
C SER A 280 -28.39 -14.37 4.91
N HIS A 281 -27.96 -14.41 6.18
CA HIS A 281 -27.42 -15.60 6.85
C HIS A 281 -28.19 -16.90 6.52
N PRO A 282 -27.51 -17.97 6.04
CA PRO A 282 -28.15 -19.26 5.86
C PRO A 282 -28.43 -19.94 7.21
N GLY A 283 -29.69 -19.87 7.65
CA GLY A 283 -30.24 -20.93 8.48
C GLY A 283 -30.48 -22.17 7.62
N GLU A 284 -30.04 -23.33 8.12
CA GLU A 284 -30.43 -24.69 7.72
C GLU A 284 -30.84 -24.95 6.24
N ALA A 285 -29.91 -25.47 5.43
CA ALA A 285 -30.23 -26.25 4.23
C ALA A 285 -29.23 -27.39 3.97
N THR A 286 -29.44 -28.48 4.69
CA THR A 286 -29.33 -29.89 4.25
C THR A 286 -28.19 -30.35 3.32
N SER A 287 -27.41 -31.30 3.82
CA SER A 287 -26.47 -32.14 3.06
C SER A 287 -27.12 -32.93 1.91
N VAL A 288 -26.55 -32.84 0.70
CA VAL A 288 -26.59 -33.90 -0.33
C VAL A 288 -25.19 -34.02 -0.93
N GLY A 289 -24.59 -35.21 -0.86
CA GLY A 289 -23.23 -35.47 -1.37
C GLY A 289 -23.22 -36.17 -2.72
N THR A 290 -22.09 -36.07 -3.44
CA THR A 290 -21.59 -36.90 -4.56
C THR A 290 -20.35 -36.18 -5.11
N SER A 291 -19.27 -36.81 -5.60
CA SER A 291 -18.68 -38.13 -5.34
C SER A 291 -17.18 -38.03 -5.65
N GLU A 292 -16.38 -38.94 -5.11
CA GLU A 292 -14.91 -38.96 -5.24
C GLU A 292 -14.45 -39.17 -6.71
N VAL A 293 -13.45 -38.39 -7.15
CA VAL A 293 -12.48 -38.81 -8.19
C VAL A 293 -11.10 -38.28 -7.80
N ASP A 294 -10.18 -39.20 -7.52
CA ASP A 294 -8.78 -38.91 -7.22
C ASP A 294 -8.03 -38.30 -8.41
N GLY A 295 -7.17 -37.32 -8.14
CA GLY A 295 -6.43 -36.57 -9.15
C GLY A 295 -5.15 -35.92 -8.61
N LEU A 296 -4.30 -36.72 -7.96
CA LEU A 296 -3.09 -36.25 -7.26
C LEU A 296 -2.12 -35.47 -8.17
N THR A 297 -2.06 -34.14 -8.04
CA THR A 297 -0.94 -33.34 -8.57
C THR A 297 -0.61 -32.15 -7.66
N ASN A 298 0.53 -32.23 -6.97
CA ASN A 298 1.04 -31.22 -6.04
C ASN A 298 1.13 -29.84 -6.71
N SER A 299 0.23 -28.92 -6.32
CA SER A 299 0.19 -27.53 -6.79
C SER A 299 0.30 -26.55 -5.62
N SER A 300 1.25 -26.79 -4.71
CA SER A 300 1.52 -25.99 -3.53
C SER A 300 2.45 -24.80 -3.81
N GLU A 301 2.01 -23.88 -4.66
CA GLU A 301 2.64 -22.56 -4.81
C GLU A 301 1.59 -21.45 -4.68
N ILE A 302 1.68 -20.72 -3.57
CA ILE A 302 0.83 -19.58 -3.22
C ILE A 302 0.97 -18.48 -4.29
N ASP A 303 -0.15 -18.06 -4.86
CA ASP A 303 -0.18 -16.90 -5.76
C ASP A 303 0.16 -15.62 -5.00
N ILE A 304 1.19 -14.93 -5.47
CA ILE A 304 1.64 -13.66 -4.90
C ILE A 304 1.34 -12.53 -5.89
N CYS A 305 0.14 -11.97 -5.77
CA CYS A 305 -0.21 -10.60 -6.16
C CYS A 305 -1.47 -10.17 -5.38
N PRO A 306 -1.33 -9.58 -4.18
CA PRO A 306 -2.45 -9.36 -3.25
C PRO A 306 -3.23 -8.07 -3.56
N GLU A 307 -4.03 -8.10 -4.64
CA GLU A 307 -4.93 -6.98 -5.00
C GLU A 307 -6.37 -7.41 -5.33
N ALA A 308 -6.66 -8.72 -5.41
CA ALA A 308 -8.00 -9.20 -5.12
C ALA A 308 -8.15 -9.36 -3.61
N ILE A 309 -9.36 -9.08 -3.08
CA ILE A 309 -9.74 -9.39 -1.70
C ILE A 309 -9.51 -10.89 -1.46
N PRO A 310 -9.07 -11.35 -0.26
CA PRO A 310 -8.94 -12.76 0.01
C PRO A 310 -10.31 -13.43 -0.03
N GLU A 311 -10.61 -14.08 -1.16
CA GLU A 311 -11.70 -15.05 -1.33
C GLU A 311 -13.03 -14.65 -0.67
N GLU A 312 -13.46 -13.40 -0.85
CA GLU A 312 -14.89 -13.12 -0.96
C GLU A 312 -15.35 -13.89 -2.21
N ASN A 313 -16.02 -15.02 -1.96
CA ASN A 313 -16.26 -16.08 -2.93
C ASN A 313 -16.76 -15.54 -4.28
N ILE A 314 -16.21 -16.08 -5.38
CA ILE A 314 -16.70 -15.88 -6.76
C ILE A 314 -18.20 -16.27 -6.89
N GLN A 315 -18.77 -16.96 -5.90
CA GLN A 315 -20.15 -17.41 -5.82
C GLN A 315 -21.18 -16.33 -5.44
N SER A 316 -20.78 -15.14 -4.98
CA SER A 316 -21.70 -14.06 -4.54
C SER A 316 -21.77 -12.86 -5.47
N VAL A 317 -21.67 -13.06 -6.80
CA VAL A 317 -21.88 -11.98 -7.79
C VAL A 317 -23.11 -12.27 -8.66
N LYS A 318 -24.01 -11.29 -8.76
CA LYS A 318 -25.24 -11.35 -9.58
C LYS A 318 -25.24 -10.23 -10.63
N LEU A 319 -25.88 -10.48 -11.78
CA LEU A 319 -26.32 -9.45 -12.72
C LEU A 319 -27.59 -8.76 -12.19
N VAL A 320 -27.62 -7.43 -12.24
CA VAL A 320 -28.79 -6.62 -11.87
C VAL A 320 -29.87 -6.73 -12.95
N ASP A 321 -31.08 -7.09 -12.51
CA ASP A 321 -32.29 -7.13 -13.33
C ASP A 321 -33.27 -6.00 -12.95
N SER A 322 -34.26 -5.77 -13.80
CA SER A 322 -35.35 -4.80 -13.56
C SER A 322 -36.10 -4.99 -12.23
N GLU A 323 -36.15 -6.21 -11.66
CA GLU A 323 -36.80 -6.43 -10.36
C GLU A 323 -35.94 -5.92 -9.20
N ASP A 324 -34.63 -6.14 -9.24
CA ASP A 324 -33.70 -5.70 -8.21
C ASP A 324 -33.56 -4.17 -8.17
N LEU A 325 -33.61 -3.52 -9.35
CA LEU A 325 -33.74 -2.06 -9.43
C LEU A 325 -35.03 -1.56 -8.77
N SER A 326 -36.14 -2.25 -8.99
CA SER A 326 -37.44 -1.93 -8.37
C SER A 326 -37.46 -2.12 -6.85
N LYS A 327 -36.64 -3.04 -6.33
CA LYS A 327 -36.49 -3.30 -4.88
C LYS A 327 -35.56 -2.29 -4.18
N GLY A 328 -34.64 -1.63 -4.90
CA GLY A 328 -33.76 -0.59 -4.35
C GLY A 328 -32.76 -1.05 -3.28
N ILE A 329 -32.43 -2.34 -3.22
CA ILE A 329 -31.59 -2.95 -2.15
C ILE A 329 -30.09 -2.64 -2.33
N TYR A 330 -29.68 -2.30 -3.54
CA TYR A 330 -28.28 -2.14 -3.94
C TYR A 330 -27.92 -0.68 -4.18
N SER A 331 -26.73 -0.30 -3.75
CA SER A 331 -26.16 1.04 -3.96
C SER A 331 -25.09 1.01 -5.05
N PHE A 332 -24.69 2.18 -5.56
CA PHE A 332 -23.55 2.31 -6.45
C PHE A 332 -22.25 1.74 -5.83
N GLU A 333 -22.14 1.74 -4.49
CA GLU A 333 -21.03 1.14 -3.75
C GLU A 333 -20.92 -0.40 -3.93
N ASP A 334 -22.03 -1.07 -4.29
CA ASP A 334 -22.08 -2.52 -4.52
C ASP A 334 -21.72 -2.94 -5.95
N VAL A 335 -21.62 -1.99 -6.88
CA VAL A 335 -21.33 -2.24 -8.30
C VAL A 335 -19.88 -2.66 -8.49
N VAL A 336 -19.68 -3.79 -9.16
CA VAL A 336 -18.37 -4.37 -9.49
C VAL A 336 -18.15 -4.49 -10.99
N LEU A 337 -16.88 -4.54 -11.37
CA LEU A 337 -16.46 -4.92 -12.73
C LEU A 337 -15.42 -6.05 -12.66
N PRO A 338 -15.40 -6.95 -13.66
CA PRO A 338 -14.54 -8.13 -13.65
C PRO A 338 -13.09 -7.82 -14.00
N LEU A 339 -12.19 -8.58 -13.39
CA LEU A 339 -10.84 -8.85 -13.90
C LEU A 339 -10.94 -10.11 -14.78
N PRO A 340 -10.75 -10.00 -16.12
CA PRO A 340 -11.01 -11.11 -17.04
C PRO A 340 -10.30 -12.40 -16.65
N GLY A 341 -11.03 -13.52 -16.67
CA GLY A 341 -10.57 -14.86 -16.35
C GLY A 341 -11.65 -15.90 -16.65
N SER A 342 -11.37 -17.19 -16.46
CA SER A 342 -12.29 -18.28 -16.86
C SER A 342 -13.58 -18.37 -16.06
N GLN A 343 -13.66 -17.77 -14.89
CA GLN A 343 -14.84 -17.77 -14.01
C GLN A 343 -15.44 -16.37 -13.84
N ALA A 344 -14.93 -15.38 -14.59
CA ALA A 344 -15.40 -14.01 -14.52
C ALA A 344 -16.63 -13.80 -15.41
N LEU A 345 -17.74 -13.40 -14.80
CA LEU A 345 -18.92 -12.89 -15.50
C LEU A 345 -18.62 -11.47 -16.01
N PHE A 346 -19.14 -11.15 -17.19
CA PHE A 346 -19.12 -9.79 -17.73
C PHE A 346 -20.47 -9.10 -17.51
N PRO A 347 -20.52 -7.76 -17.46
CA PRO A 347 -21.78 -7.01 -17.38
C PRO A 347 -22.74 -7.40 -18.51
N GLY A 348 -24.05 -7.36 -18.23
CA GLY A 348 -25.11 -7.58 -19.22
C GLY A 348 -25.41 -6.36 -20.09
N ASN A 349 -24.57 -5.33 -20.03
CA ASN A 349 -24.72 -4.06 -20.72
C ASN A 349 -23.49 -3.74 -21.59
N GLU A 350 -23.52 -2.59 -22.28
CA GLU A 350 -22.49 -2.17 -23.24
C GLU A 350 -21.06 -2.11 -22.64
N VAL A 351 -20.91 -2.09 -21.30
CA VAL A 351 -19.60 -2.12 -20.63
C VAL A 351 -18.84 -3.44 -20.89
N ALA A 352 -19.51 -4.53 -21.22
CA ALA A 352 -18.81 -5.76 -21.63
C ALA A 352 -18.04 -5.61 -22.95
N GLU A 353 -18.52 -4.77 -23.87
CA GLU A 353 -17.96 -4.67 -25.23
C GLU A 353 -16.52 -4.15 -25.22
N ILE A 354 -16.20 -3.15 -24.39
CA ILE A 354 -14.85 -2.54 -24.33
C ILE A 354 -13.77 -3.54 -23.93
N TYR A 355 -14.09 -4.53 -23.09
CA TYR A 355 -13.15 -5.59 -22.74
C TYR A 355 -12.73 -6.37 -23.98
N HIS A 356 -13.69 -6.73 -24.83
CA HIS A 356 -13.45 -7.47 -26.07
C HIS A 356 -12.83 -6.59 -27.16
N GLU A 357 -13.27 -5.34 -27.32
CA GLU A 357 -12.69 -4.39 -28.29
C GLU A 357 -11.22 -4.10 -27.99
N MET A 358 -10.89 -3.79 -26.74
CA MET A 358 -9.51 -3.51 -26.33
C MET A 358 -8.62 -4.74 -26.42
N ALA A 359 -9.08 -5.90 -25.94
CA ALA A 359 -8.32 -7.13 -26.05
C ALA A 359 -8.05 -7.47 -27.53
N LYS A 360 -9.08 -7.37 -28.40
CA LYS A 360 -8.94 -7.58 -29.84
C LYS A 360 -7.99 -6.58 -30.51
N LYS A 361 -8.02 -5.31 -30.11
CA LYS A 361 -7.09 -4.27 -30.58
C LYS A 361 -5.63 -4.59 -30.22
N ASP A 362 -5.40 -5.16 -29.05
CA ASP A 362 -4.08 -5.61 -28.59
C ASP A 362 -3.72 -7.03 -29.08
N GLY A 363 -4.56 -7.67 -29.90
CA GLY A 363 -4.33 -9.00 -30.47
C GLY A 363 -4.54 -10.17 -29.50
N ILE A 364 -5.36 -9.98 -28.46
CA ILE A 364 -5.59 -10.93 -27.36
C ILE A 364 -7.06 -11.38 -27.37
N SER A 365 -7.28 -12.70 -27.23
CA SER A 365 -8.60 -13.25 -26.94
C SER A 365 -8.79 -13.40 -25.44
N LEU A 366 -9.99 -13.09 -24.95
CA LEU A 366 -10.39 -13.33 -23.55
C LEU A 366 -10.99 -14.73 -23.35
N THR A 367 -11.41 -15.39 -24.43
CA THR A 367 -12.07 -16.71 -24.44
C THR A 367 -11.17 -17.84 -24.93
N GLU A 368 -10.14 -17.53 -25.71
CA GLU A 368 -9.25 -18.51 -26.35
C GLU A 368 -7.80 -18.34 -25.89
N ASN A 369 -7.00 -19.41 -26.02
CA ASN A 369 -5.59 -19.42 -25.65
C ASN A 369 -4.68 -19.26 -26.87
N ALA A 370 -3.85 -18.22 -26.86
CA ALA A 370 -2.77 -18.07 -27.84
C ALA A 370 -1.68 -19.14 -27.70
N HIS A 371 -1.53 -19.76 -26.52
CA HIS A 371 -0.48 -20.76 -26.23
C HIS A 371 -0.83 -21.69 -25.06
N GLY A 372 -0.11 -22.81 -24.93
CA GLY A 372 -0.29 -23.78 -23.84
C GLY A 372 0.28 -23.41 -22.45
N VAL A 373 0.91 -22.24 -22.28
CA VAL A 373 1.49 -21.84 -20.99
C VAL A 373 0.42 -21.25 -20.06
N LYS A 374 -0.08 -22.07 -19.11
CA LYS A 374 -1.14 -21.68 -18.16
C LYS A 374 -0.87 -20.39 -17.38
N GLU A 375 0.37 -20.17 -16.91
CA GLU A 375 0.76 -18.96 -16.14
C GLU A 375 0.56 -17.64 -16.93
N PHE A 376 0.54 -17.70 -18.26
CA PHE A 376 0.44 -16.52 -19.13
C PHE A 376 -0.88 -16.52 -19.93
N SER A 377 -1.93 -17.17 -19.42
CA SER A 377 -3.22 -17.31 -20.10
C SER A 377 -4.34 -16.71 -19.24
N ILE A 378 -5.15 -15.82 -19.82
CA ILE A 378 -6.34 -15.27 -19.15
C ILE A 378 -7.32 -16.40 -18.79
N THR A 379 -7.59 -17.33 -19.71
CA THR A 379 -8.53 -18.44 -19.49
C THR A 379 -8.01 -19.49 -18.48
N SER A 380 -6.72 -19.46 -18.14
CA SER A 380 -6.15 -20.34 -17.11
C SER A 380 -6.21 -19.75 -15.70
N MET A 381 -6.48 -18.44 -15.56
CA MET A 381 -6.70 -17.78 -14.28
C MET A 381 -8.20 -17.71 -13.98
N LYS A 382 -8.61 -17.86 -12.71
CA LYS A 382 -10.03 -17.75 -12.31
C LYS A 382 -10.65 -16.40 -12.69
N GLY A 383 -9.85 -15.32 -12.63
CA GLY A 383 -10.35 -13.95 -12.69
C GLY A 383 -10.70 -13.43 -11.28
N GLY A 384 -11.51 -12.39 -11.22
CA GLY A 384 -12.00 -11.83 -9.96
C GLY A 384 -12.88 -10.60 -10.20
N TYR A 385 -13.37 -9.98 -9.12
CA TYR A 385 -14.21 -8.79 -9.19
C TYR A 385 -13.64 -7.66 -8.34
N ARG A 386 -13.98 -6.42 -8.69
CA ARG A 386 -13.53 -5.21 -7.99
C ARG A 386 -14.64 -4.16 -8.04
N ARG A 387 -14.96 -3.56 -6.89
CA ARG A 387 -15.92 -2.45 -6.76
C ARG A 387 -15.47 -1.26 -7.62
N VAL A 388 -16.38 -0.70 -8.41
CA VAL A 388 -16.12 0.44 -9.31
C VAL A 388 -15.92 1.72 -8.52
N PHE A 389 -16.74 1.92 -7.49
CA PHE A 389 -16.72 3.09 -6.63
C PHE A 389 -16.22 2.69 -5.24
N GLN A 390 -15.47 3.60 -4.61
CA GLN A 390 -15.00 3.41 -3.24
C GLN A 390 -15.24 4.69 -2.44
N LYS A 391 -15.90 4.53 -1.29
CA LYS A 391 -16.07 5.59 -0.30
C LYS A 391 -14.98 5.50 0.77
N PRO A 392 -14.38 6.63 1.20
CA PRO A 392 -13.53 6.65 2.38
C PRO A 392 -14.34 6.39 3.66
N ILE A 393 -13.81 5.56 4.55
CA ILE A 393 -14.37 5.26 5.89
C ILE A 393 -13.63 6.16 6.90
N ASP A 394 -14.27 6.55 8.01
CA ASP A 394 -13.68 7.43 9.05
C ASP A 394 -13.05 8.71 8.48
N PHE A 395 -13.75 9.38 7.55
CA PHE A 395 -13.23 10.53 6.82
C PHE A 395 -13.27 11.82 7.67
N GLU A 396 -12.10 12.30 8.04
CA GLU A 396 -11.84 13.50 8.82
C GLU A 396 -10.96 14.45 7.99
N TRP A 397 -11.17 15.77 8.10
CA TRP A 397 -10.33 16.74 7.41
C TRP A 397 -10.18 18.06 8.19
N GLU A 398 -9.07 18.76 7.94
CA GLU A 398 -8.68 20.00 8.62
C GLU A 398 -7.99 20.95 7.61
N LEU A 399 -8.41 22.23 7.57
CA LEU A 399 -7.69 23.29 6.85
C LEU A 399 -6.65 23.91 7.78
N MET A 400 -5.42 23.99 7.32
CA MET A 400 -4.28 24.51 8.09
C MET A 400 -3.58 25.63 7.31
N THR A 401 -3.08 26.64 8.01
CA THR A 401 -2.11 27.60 7.47
C THR A 401 -0.71 27.27 7.94
N TYR A 402 0.29 27.44 7.08
CA TYR A 402 1.69 27.20 7.42
C TYR A 402 2.63 28.14 6.64
N THR A 403 3.83 28.40 7.19
CA THR A 403 4.85 29.27 6.58
C THR A 403 6.11 28.53 6.15
N ASP A 404 6.47 27.44 6.85
CA ASP A 404 7.66 26.63 6.58
C ASP A 404 7.28 25.31 5.85
N ASP A 405 7.74 25.15 4.62
CA ASP A 405 7.52 23.92 3.82
C ASP A 405 8.21 22.68 4.42
N SER A 406 9.24 22.86 5.26
CA SER A 406 9.99 21.76 5.89
C SER A 406 9.38 21.29 7.22
N ALA A 407 8.65 22.15 7.94
CA ALA A 407 8.00 21.82 9.21
C ALA A 407 6.92 20.73 9.02
N SER A 408 6.92 19.68 9.86
CA SER A 408 5.88 18.65 9.78
C SER A 408 4.51 19.18 10.22
N LEU A 409 3.50 18.93 9.38
CA LEU A 409 2.10 19.31 9.63
C LEU A 409 1.23 18.14 10.12
N ALA A 410 1.82 16.95 10.25
CA ALA A 410 1.18 15.77 10.81
C ALA A 410 2.11 15.14 11.84
N GLU A 411 1.53 14.62 12.92
CA GLU A 411 2.26 13.89 13.97
C GLU A 411 2.37 12.41 13.59
N THR A 412 3.54 11.81 13.81
CA THR A 412 3.73 10.36 13.66
C THR A 412 3.48 9.62 14.98
N ASP A 413 3.25 8.31 14.91
CA ASP A 413 3.20 7.41 16.08
C ASP A 413 4.41 7.62 17.01
N LEU A 414 5.60 7.90 16.44
CA LEU A 414 6.84 8.11 17.19
C LEU A 414 6.86 9.47 17.90
N ASP A 415 6.32 10.52 17.28
CA ASP A 415 6.20 11.85 17.89
C ASP A 415 5.26 11.79 19.08
N ILE A 416 4.09 11.16 18.91
CA ILE A 416 3.08 10.96 19.96
C ILE A 416 3.69 10.18 21.14
N LEU A 417 4.39 9.08 20.87
CA LEU A 417 5.11 8.30 21.89
C LEU A 417 6.30 9.02 22.55
N SER A 418 6.88 10.02 21.89
CA SER A 418 7.94 10.86 22.48
C SER A 418 7.34 11.90 23.42
N LYS A 419 6.21 12.51 23.03
CA LYS A 419 5.45 13.47 23.84
C LYS A 419 4.87 12.80 25.08
N SER A 420 4.26 11.61 24.95
CA SER A 420 3.68 10.91 26.11
C SER A 420 4.74 10.61 27.18
N LYS A 421 5.94 10.14 26.78
CA LYS A 421 7.06 9.89 27.69
C LYS A 421 7.60 11.15 28.38
N LEU A 422 7.60 12.28 27.68
CA LEU A 422 7.97 13.57 28.28
C LEU A 422 6.94 14.02 29.32
N THR A 423 5.66 13.72 29.10
CA THR A 423 4.59 13.99 30.07
C THR A 423 4.69 13.06 31.28
N GLU A 424 4.85 11.74 31.07
CA GLU A 424 5.08 10.75 32.14
C GLU A 424 6.31 11.10 33.00
N ALA A 425 7.42 11.51 32.37
CA ALA A 425 8.64 11.91 33.08
C ALA A 425 8.51 13.24 33.83
N LYS A 426 7.56 14.12 33.45
CA LYS A 426 7.23 15.33 34.21
C LYS A 426 6.35 15.01 35.43
N VAL A 427 5.34 14.16 35.25
CA VAL A 427 4.44 13.72 36.34
C VAL A 427 5.22 12.90 37.40
N ALA A 428 6.21 12.10 36.99
CA ALA A 428 7.07 11.35 37.92
C ALA A 428 8.04 12.21 38.75
N ASN A 429 8.12 13.53 38.51
CA ASN A 429 9.05 14.46 39.17
C ASN A 429 8.35 15.50 40.06
N GLU A 430 7.03 15.40 40.30
CA GLU A 430 6.37 16.18 41.35
C GLU A 430 6.51 15.46 42.72
N PRO A 431 6.97 16.15 43.79
CA PRO A 431 7.15 15.52 45.10
C PRO A 431 5.78 15.24 45.76
N ALA A 432 5.53 13.98 46.07
CA ALA A 432 4.32 13.56 46.77
C ALA A 432 4.25 14.17 48.19
N ALA A 433 3.19 14.94 48.45
CA ALA A 433 2.94 15.50 49.77
C ALA A 433 2.48 14.40 50.75
N SER A 434 3.35 14.04 51.70
CA SER A 434 3.02 13.13 52.80
C SER A 434 2.35 13.87 53.95
N SER A 435 1.15 13.45 54.33
CA SER A 435 0.46 13.90 55.54
C SER A 435 0.72 12.96 56.71
N GLU A 436 1.13 13.48 57.88
CA GLU A 436 0.53 13.14 59.18
C GLU A 436 1.00 14.08 60.30
N ASN A 437 0.19 14.18 61.38
CA ASN A 437 0.21 15.28 62.35
C ASN A 437 0.92 14.92 63.67
N SER A 438 1.49 15.91 64.38
CA SER A 438 0.91 16.45 65.65
C SER A 438 1.89 17.23 66.56
N ALA A 439 1.30 18.05 67.46
CA ALA A 439 1.80 18.59 68.74
C ALA A 439 2.54 19.97 68.81
N SER A 440 1.76 20.96 69.29
CA SER A 440 2.09 22.05 70.26
C SER A 440 3.10 23.19 69.96
N ASN A 441 2.52 24.40 69.81
CA ASN A 441 3.04 25.77 70.10
C ASN A 441 3.42 25.96 71.61
N PRO A 442 3.89 27.13 72.15
CA PRO A 442 3.97 28.52 71.62
C PRO A 442 5.31 29.28 71.98
N PRO A 443 5.39 30.63 72.11
CA PRO A 443 5.20 31.71 71.12
C PRO A 443 6.39 32.73 71.05
N ASP A 444 6.40 33.64 70.05
CA ASP A 444 6.06 35.08 70.22
C ASP A 444 6.81 36.12 69.32
N CYS A 445 6.05 37.15 68.91
CA CYS A 445 6.37 38.53 68.49
C CYS A 445 7.60 38.95 67.63
N LYS A 446 7.25 39.46 66.43
CA LYS A 446 7.40 40.87 65.94
C LYS A 446 8.41 41.27 64.84
N MET A 447 7.91 42.22 64.05
CA MET A 447 8.51 42.95 62.90
C MET A 447 9.42 44.10 63.34
N GLU A 448 10.26 44.61 62.43
CA GLU A 448 10.17 46.00 61.92
C GLU A 448 11.08 46.26 60.68
N GLU A 449 10.76 47.33 59.94
CA GLU A 449 11.34 47.87 58.68
C GLU A 449 12.05 49.23 58.98
N PRO A 450 12.43 50.13 58.04
CA PRO A 450 13.07 50.04 56.70
C PRO A 450 14.26 51.06 56.52
N LEU A 451 14.86 51.17 55.31
CA LEU A 451 15.20 52.43 54.54
C LEU A 451 16.46 52.41 53.61
N GLU A 452 16.38 53.30 52.60
CA GLU A 452 17.04 53.46 51.29
C GLU A 452 18.56 53.76 51.18
N THR A 453 19.13 53.52 49.97
CA THR A 453 19.85 54.48 49.07
C THR A 453 20.49 53.73 47.86
N SER A 454 20.87 54.28 46.68
CA SER A 454 20.67 55.59 45.99
C SER A 454 20.98 55.47 44.45
N MET A 455 21.11 56.59 43.71
CA MET A 455 21.33 56.79 42.24
C MET A 455 22.10 58.14 42.02
N PRO A 456 22.42 58.71 40.81
CA PRO A 456 22.06 58.40 39.40
C PRO A 456 23.20 58.57 38.33
N THR A 457 22.90 58.48 37.01
CA THR A 457 23.08 59.57 35.98
C THR A 457 22.61 59.17 34.56
N SER A 458 22.42 60.16 33.66
CA SER A 458 21.55 60.10 32.47
C SER A 458 22.10 60.89 31.28
N GLU A 459 21.68 60.59 30.04
CA GLU A 459 21.50 61.61 28.99
C GLU A 459 20.50 61.18 27.88
N THR A 460 19.93 62.15 27.16
CA THR A 460 18.75 62.00 26.30
C THR A 460 18.86 62.84 25.03
N SER A 461 18.39 62.34 23.87
CA SER A 461 18.15 63.17 22.67
C SER A 461 16.94 62.67 21.86
N LEU A 462 16.30 63.58 21.13
CA LEU A 462 14.90 63.49 20.68
C LEU A 462 14.72 63.42 19.14
N VAL A 463 13.62 62.74 18.73
CA VAL A 463 12.85 62.88 17.46
C VAL A 463 13.54 62.57 16.11
N GLU A 464 13.04 61.53 15.41
CA GLU A 464 12.39 61.71 14.09
C GLU A 464 11.59 60.46 13.64
N ASN A 465 10.46 60.68 12.96
CA ASN A 465 9.65 59.64 12.33
C ASN A 465 10.30 59.16 11.02
N LYS A 466 10.43 57.85 10.81
CA LYS A 466 10.58 57.28 9.46
C LYS A 466 9.97 55.89 9.31
N SER A 467 8.99 55.81 8.42
CA SER A 467 8.39 54.59 7.92
C SER A 467 9.30 53.92 6.87
N ILE A 468 9.90 52.79 7.24
CA ILE A 468 10.39 51.68 6.39
C ILE A 468 10.23 50.44 7.30
N GLY A 469 9.72 49.29 6.91
CA GLY A 469 9.45 48.72 5.58
C GLY A 469 9.88 47.25 5.61
N SER A 470 8.99 46.33 5.23
CA SER A 470 9.17 44.86 5.22
C SER A 470 9.75 44.20 6.47
N SER A 471 8.87 43.72 7.36
CA SER A 471 9.11 42.43 8.00
C SER A 471 8.91 41.33 6.96
N ASP A 472 9.91 40.49 6.70
CA ASP A 472 9.78 39.31 5.82
C ASP A 472 8.90 38.23 6.46
N THR A 473 7.59 38.48 6.52
CA THR A 473 6.61 37.44 6.77
C THR A 473 6.49 36.61 5.50
N LEU A 474 7.13 35.43 5.50
CA LEU A 474 6.91 34.40 4.48
C LEU A 474 5.41 34.24 4.22
N PRO A 475 4.96 34.23 2.95
CA PRO A 475 3.54 34.19 2.63
C PRO A 475 2.90 32.94 3.25
N SER A 476 1.84 33.15 4.03
CA SER A 476 1.08 32.06 4.64
C SER A 476 0.46 31.19 3.54
N LYS A 477 0.82 29.92 3.52
CA LYS A 477 0.33 28.93 2.56
C LYS A 477 -0.78 28.09 3.19
N LEU A 478 -1.75 27.67 2.39
CA LEU A 478 -2.78 26.73 2.81
C LEU A 478 -2.31 25.28 2.64
N ALA A 479 -2.68 24.45 3.60
CA ALA A 479 -2.57 23.00 3.55
C ALA A 479 -3.88 22.35 3.97
N VAL A 480 -4.23 21.24 3.34
CA VAL A 480 -5.40 20.42 3.71
C VAL A 480 -4.89 19.10 4.25
N LYS A 481 -5.21 18.82 5.51
CA LYS A 481 -4.92 17.54 6.17
C LYS A 481 -6.16 16.66 6.08
N LEU A 482 -5.99 15.47 5.53
CA LEU A 482 -7.02 14.45 5.35
C LEU A 482 -6.64 13.23 6.20
N ALA A 483 -7.59 12.65 6.93
CA ALA A 483 -7.43 11.35 7.56
C ALA A 483 -8.63 10.46 7.20
N PHE A 484 -8.35 9.25 6.70
CA PHE A 484 -9.41 8.34 6.25
C PHE A 484 -8.91 6.90 6.10
N THR A 485 -9.82 5.95 6.23
CA THR A 485 -9.60 4.51 6.03
C THR A 485 -10.08 4.09 4.64
N LEU A 486 -9.25 3.37 3.89
CA LEU A 486 -9.65 2.67 2.66
C LEU A 486 -9.53 1.16 2.86
N PRO A 487 -10.40 0.34 2.25
CA PRO A 487 -10.25 -1.11 2.29
C PRO A 487 -9.01 -1.58 1.53
N ALA A 488 -8.70 -2.88 1.64
CA ALA A 488 -7.63 -3.52 0.89
C ALA A 488 -7.77 -3.23 -0.63
N SER A 489 -6.64 -3.26 -1.34
CA SER A 489 -6.58 -3.06 -2.79
C SER A 489 -7.06 -1.70 -3.31
N SER A 490 -7.29 -0.71 -2.45
CA SER A 490 -7.69 0.65 -2.81
C SER A 490 -6.51 1.62 -2.76
N TYR A 491 -6.48 2.58 -3.69
CA TYR A 491 -5.35 3.49 -3.89
C TYR A 491 -5.67 4.91 -3.38
N ALA A 492 -5.01 5.36 -2.30
CA ALA A 492 -5.20 6.72 -1.77
C ALA A 492 -4.87 7.82 -2.78
N THR A 493 -3.96 7.57 -3.71
CA THR A 493 -3.66 8.47 -4.84
C THR A 493 -4.85 8.69 -5.77
N MET A 494 -5.81 7.76 -5.86
CA MET A 494 -7.03 7.95 -6.66
C MET A 494 -8.08 8.79 -5.94
N ALA A 495 -8.15 8.70 -4.60
CA ALA A 495 -8.95 9.61 -3.79
C ALA A 495 -8.42 11.06 -3.88
N ILE A 496 -7.08 11.24 -3.79
CA ILE A 496 -6.43 12.55 -3.99
C ILE A 496 -6.64 13.06 -5.43
N ARG A 497 -6.56 12.17 -6.43
CA ARG A 497 -6.84 12.52 -7.83
C ARG A 497 -8.26 13.06 -8.00
N GLU A 498 -9.23 12.42 -7.36
CA GLU A 498 -10.62 12.85 -7.43
C GLU A 498 -10.85 14.21 -6.76
N LEU A 499 -10.13 14.50 -5.66
CA LEU A 499 -10.15 15.79 -4.99
C LEU A 499 -9.49 16.91 -5.80
N LEU A 500 -8.28 16.69 -6.32
CA LEU A 500 -7.48 17.70 -7.02
C LEU A 500 -7.88 17.87 -8.50
N LYS A 501 -8.58 16.89 -9.09
CA LYS A 501 -8.89 16.77 -10.53
C LYS A 501 -7.67 16.75 -11.48
N ASP A 502 -6.48 16.64 -10.90
CA ASP A 502 -5.18 16.70 -11.58
C ASP A 502 -4.62 15.35 -12.04
N SER A 503 -3.56 15.40 -12.87
CA SER A 503 -2.83 14.21 -13.29
C SER A 503 -1.94 13.67 -12.16
N THR A 504 -2.11 12.41 -11.76
CA THR A 504 -1.19 11.75 -10.81
C THR A 504 0.08 11.22 -11.46
N SER A 505 0.39 11.62 -12.70
CA SER A 505 1.57 11.11 -13.42
C SER A 505 2.88 11.61 -12.80
N VAL A 506 3.90 10.75 -12.78
CA VAL A 506 5.24 11.13 -12.28
C VAL A 506 5.84 12.28 -13.11
N ALA A 507 5.48 12.38 -14.40
CA ALA A 507 5.85 13.51 -15.25
C ALA A 507 5.21 14.82 -14.76
N TYR A 508 3.91 14.83 -14.47
CA TYR A 508 3.20 16.00 -13.92
C TYR A 508 3.65 16.35 -12.50
N GLN A 509 3.90 15.36 -11.65
CA GLN A 509 4.44 15.61 -10.31
C GLN A 509 5.84 16.24 -10.36
N LYS A 510 6.70 15.84 -11.31
CA LYS A 510 7.99 16.50 -11.54
C LYS A 510 7.85 17.95 -12.00
N THR A 511 6.77 18.32 -12.69
CA THR A 511 6.51 19.72 -13.06
C THR A 511 5.90 20.56 -11.93
N LEU A 512 5.52 19.96 -10.80
CA LEU A 512 5.11 20.68 -9.58
C LEU A 512 6.27 20.93 -8.61
N ASP A 513 7.37 20.17 -8.75
CA ASP A 513 8.63 20.36 -8.00
C ASP A 513 9.58 21.37 -8.72
N CYS A 514 9.08 22.14 -9.69
CA CYS A 514 9.82 23.13 -10.51
C CYS A 514 9.14 24.51 -10.45
#